data_AF-A0A7J3B031-F1
#
_entry.id   AF-A0A7J3B031-F1
#
_cell.length_a   1.000
_cell.length_b   1.000
_cell.length_c   1.000
_cell.angle_alpha   90.00
_cell.angle_beta   90.00
_cell.angle_gamma   90.00
#
_symmetry.space_group_name_H-M   'P 1'
#
loop_
_entity.id
_entity.type
_entity.pdbx_description
1 polymer ?
#
loop_
_entity_poly.entity_id
_entity_poly.type
_entity_poly.pdbx_seq_one_letter_code
_entity_poly.pdbx_strand_id
1 'polypeptide(L)'
;VKGEDPIREIRGLLREALRRAIGIKEDKIALDPLIGFFREKNWYIRDSEVIRRLRSLLILGRPICIGVSRKSFIGKITGEEDPEKRLFGSLSATAIAVYNGASLIRTHDVKETVQAVRVAEFIRKEVDQVRVGDVEAYQFSFDLRAEDMEDFFIEIGSHPQGAKRMSDKAEMRIIYMRGVRNPVALVVKQEMLASGGEAALPSSSIVFGEERVDLVIIGNLKQLRRLIEKMDLNSKIGGSLSKDFGEVRDALSNLVG
;
A
#
# COMPACT_ATOMS: atom_id res chain seq x y z
N VAL A 1 -12.47 11.18 -16.73
CA VAL A 1 -11.46 10.20 -17.20
C VAL A 1 -10.83 9.62 -15.94
N LYS A 2 -10.91 8.30 -15.72
CA LYS A 2 -10.22 7.63 -14.61
C LYS A 2 -8.74 8.03 -14.70
N GLY A 3 -8.24 8.84 -13.76
CA GLY A 3 -6.85 9.28 -13.76
C GLY A 3 -5.94 8.06 -13.60
N GLU A 4 -4.90 7.97 -14.41
CA GLU A 4 -3.90 6.89 -14.33
C GLU A 4 -3.26 6.85 -12.93
N ASP A 5 -2.88 5.66 -12.47
CA ASP A 5 -2.14 5.50 -11.21
C ASP A 5 -0.80 6.26 -11.33
N PRO A 6 -0.57 7.31 -10.52
CA PRO A 6 0.64 8.13 -10.66
C PRO A 6 1.93 7.37 -10.42
N ILE A 7 1.91 6.33 -9.57
CA ILE A 7 3.09 5.47 -9.38
C ILE A 7 3.41 4.70 -10.65
N ARG A 8 2.38 4.18 -11.33
CA ARG A 8 2.56 3.41 -12.57
C ARG A 8 3.14 4.28 -13.68
N GLU A 9 2.63 5.49 -13.82
CA GLU A 9 3.13 6.50 -14.75
C GLU A 9 4.62 6.82 -14.47
N ILE A 10 4.94 7.22 -13.22
CA ILE A 10 6.31 7.57 -12.81
C ILE A 10 7.26 6.38 -13.00
N ARG A 11 6.85 5.18 -12.63
CA ARG A 11 7.67 3.97 -12.83
C ARG A 11 7.95 3.72 -14.30
N GLY A 12 6.96 3.93 -15.18
CA GLY A 12 7.15 3.85 -16.63
C GLY A 12 8.23 4.83 -17.12
N LEU A 13 8.11 6.10 -16.73
CA LEU A 13 9.08 7.15 -17.08
C LEU A 13 10.49 6.86 -16.55
N LEU A 14 10.59 6.39 -15.30
CA LEU A 14 11.88 6.03 -14.69
C LEU A 14 12.53 4.82 -15.36
N ARG A 15 11.75 3.79 -15.74
CA ARG A 15 12.27 2.65 -16.53
C ARG A 15 12.83 3.11 -17.87
N GLU A 16 12.14 4.01 -18.56
CA GLU A 16 12.63 4.56 -19.83
C GLU A 16 13.90 5.40 -19.64
N ALA A 17 13.98 6.20 -18.57
CA ALA A 17 15.18 6.94 -18.22
C ALA A 17 16.37 6.01 -17.92
N LEU A 18 16.16 4.93 -17.17
CA LEU A 18 17.19 3.92 -16.90
C LEU A 18 17.70 3.24 -18.16
N ARG A 19 16.82 2.91 -19.12
CA ARG A 19 17.23 2.35 -20.43
C ARG A 19 18.07 3.32 -21.25
N ARG A 20 17.95 4.62 -21.03
CA ARG A 20 18.77 5.65 -21.72
C ARG A 20 20.10 5.91 -21.02
N ALA A 21 20.24 5.53 -19.76
CA ALA A 21 21.46 5.72 -18.96
C ALA A 21 22.56 4.67 -19.23
N ILE A 22 22.61 4.11 -20.45
CA ILE A 22 23.59 3.08 -20.84
C ILE A 22 25.01 3.62 -20.66
N GLY A 23 25.87 2.82 -20.04
CA GLY A 23 27.27 3.17 -19.78
C GLY A 23 27.52 3.91 -18.46
N ILE A 24 26.46 4.31 -17.74
CA ILE A 24 26.57 4.83 -16.38
C ILE A 24 26.51 3.64 -15.41
N LYS A 25 27.46 3.57 -14.46
CA LYS A 25 27.45 2.52 -13.43
C LYS A 25 26.20 2.67 -12.54
N GLU A 26 25.61 1.55 -12.15
CA GLU A 26 24.37 1.51 -11.37
C GLU A 26 24.46 2.25 -10.03
N ASP A 27 25.61 2.15 -9.36
CA ASP A 27 25.94 2.83 -8.10
C ASP A 27 26.05 4.35 -8.20
N LYS A 28 25.99 4.91 -9.43
CA LYS A 28 25.99 6.35 -9.70
C LYS A 28 24.61 6.91 -10.06
N ILE A 29 23.54 6.10 -9.96
CA ILE A 29 22.19 6.49 -10.37
C ILE A 29 21.26 6.54 -9.15
N ALA A 30 20.52 7.64 -9.02
CA ALA A 30 19.39 7.77 -8.10
C ALA A 30 18.13 8.16 -8.87
N LEU A 31 16.95 7.78 -8.36
CA LEU A 31 15.66 8.03 -9.00
C LEU A 31 14.91 9.17 -8.30
N ASP A 32 14.46 10.18 -9.06
CA ASP A 32 13.58 11.23 -8.56
C ASP A 32 12.13 10.96 -9.02
N PRO A 33 11.16 10.81 -8.10
CA PRO A 33 9.77 10.54 -8.45
C PRO A 33 9.01 11.78 -8.98
N LEU A 34 9.70 12.89 -9.23
CA LEU A 34 9.17 14.08 -9.92
C LEU A 34 8.03 14.78 -9.18
N ILE A 35 8.09 14.82 -7.84
CA ILE A 35 7.08 15.53 -7.02
C ILE A 35 6.94 16.97 -7.49
N GLY A 36 5.72 17.48 -7.66
CA GLY A 36 5.45 18.87 -8.05
C GLY A 36 5.82 19.24 -9.49
N PHE A 37 6.24 18.27 -10.30
CA PHE A 37 6.47 18.45 -11.74
C PHE A 37 5.15 18.44 -12.52
N PHE A 38 4.27 17.48 -12.24
CA PHE A 38 2.97 17.34 -12.88
C PHE A 38 1.95 18.28 -12.23
N ARG A 39 1.32 19.16 -13.03
CA ARG A 39 0.46 20.27 -12.55
C ARG A 39 -1.01 20.16 -12.97
N GLU A 40 -1.50 18.94 -13.09
CA GLU A 40 -2.90 18.68 -13.42
C GLU A 40 -3.86 19.06 -12.28
N LYS A 41 -5.18 18.99 -12.53
CA LYS A 41 -6.17 19.13 -11.44
C LYS A 41 -5.86 18.14 -10.32
N ASN A 42 -5.93 18.60 -9.07
CA ASN A 42 -5.62 17.79 -7.89
C ASN A 42 -4.17 17.24 -7.82
N TRP A 43 -3.20 17.88 -8.49
CA TRP A 43 -1.77 17.55 -8.41
C TRP A 43 -1.26 17.28 -6.98
N TYR A 44 -1.76 18.00 -5.97
CA TYR A 44 -1.34 17.79 -4.58
C TYR A 44 -1.77 16.42 -4.01
N ILE A 45 -2.91 15.89 -4.46
CA ILE A 45 -3.35 14.52 -4.15
C ILE A 45 -2.43 13.52 -4.86
N ARG A 46 -2.11 13.78 -6.13
CA ARG A 46 -1.18 12.97 -6.92
C ARG A 46 0.21 12.89 -6.27
N ASP A 47 0.80 14.03 -5.94
CA ASP A 47 2.10 14.12 -5.26
C ASP A 47 2.08 13.39 -3.91
N SER A 48 1.00 13.54 -3.14
CA SER A 48 0.83 12.86 -1.86
C SER A 48 0.75 11.34 -2.02
N GLU A 49 0.05 10.85 -3.05
CA GLU A 49 -0.05 9.42 -3.37
C GLU A 49 1.31 8.82 -3.74
N VAL A 50 2.14 9.57 -4.47
CA VAL A 50 3.50 9.15 -4.82
C VAL A 50 4.39 9.05 -3.58
N ILE A 51 4.32 10.03 -2.66
CA ILE A 51 5.05 9.98 -1.39
C ILE A 51 4.55 8.82 -0.52
N ARG A 52 3.24 8.58 -0.47
CA ARG A 52 2.62 7.50 0.29
C ARG A 52 3.11 6.12 -0.15
N ARG A 53 3.29 5.92 -1.45
CA ARG A 53 3.67 4.64 -2.06
C ARG A 53 5.10 4.58 -2.53
N LEU A 54 5.99 5.43 -1.99
CA LEU A 54 7.36 5.57 -2.45
C LEU A 54 8.14 4.24 -2.46
N ARG A 55 7.85 3.33 -1.53
CA ARG A 55 8.44 1.96 -1.46
C ARG A 55 8.22 1.15 -2.73
N SER A 56 7.13 1.36 -3.45
CA SER A 56 6.85 0.66 -4.72
C SER A 56 7.89 0.92 -5.80
N LEU A 57 8.63 2.04 -5.75
CA LEU A 57 9.67 2.37 -6.72
C LEU A 57 11.02 1.69 -6.40
N LEU A 58 11.19 1.14 -5.20
CA LEU A 58 12.42 0.40 -4.81
C LEU A 58 12.65 -0.85 -5.67
N ILE A 59 11.58 -1.37 -6.29
CA ILE A 59 11.65 -2.43 -7.30
C ILE A 59 12.62 -2.15 -8.45
N LEU A 60 12.86 -0.88 -8.76
CA LEU A 60 13.79 -0.47 -9.83
C LEU A 60 15.26 -0.61 -9.42
N GLY A 61 15.55 -1.08 -8.20
CA GLY A 61 16.91 -1.43 -7.77
C GLY A 61 17.86 -0.24 -7.65
N ARG A 62 17.34 0.97 -7.41
CA ARG A 62 18.12 2.21 -7.28
C ARG A 62 17.65 3.03 -6.08
N PRO A 63 18.55 3.80 -5.42
CA PRO A 63 18.16 4.70 -4.34
C PRO A 63 17.21 5.80 -4.84
N ILE A 64 16.27 6.20 -3.97
CA ILE A 64 15.27 7.23 -4.30
C ILE A 64 15.73 8.58 -3.73
N CYS A 65 15.84 9.59 -4.59
CA CYS A 65 16.11 10.98 -4.24
C CYS A 65 14.82 11.79 -4.34
N ILE A 66 14.39 12.44 -3.25
CA ILE A 66 13.13 13.19 -3.24
C ILE A 66 13.32 14.63 -2.78
N GLY A 67 12.74 15.57 -3.52
CA GLY A 67 12.66 16.98 -3.14
C GLY A 67 11.22 17.40 -2.84
N VAL A 68 10.88 17.54 -1.57
CA VAL A 68 9.55 18.02 -1.12
C VAL A 68 9.59 19.42 -0.50
N SER A 69 10.77 19.90 -0.11
CA SER A 69 10.96 21.17 0.59
C SER A 69 10.30 22.35 -0.12
N ARG A 70 9.43 23.06 0.61
CA ARG A 70 8.70 24.29 0.23
C ARG A 70 7.78 24.15 -0.98
N LYS A 71 7.54 22.92 -1.47
CA LYS A 71 6.70 22.70 -2.66
C LYS A 71 5.25 23.08 -2.41
N SER A 72 4.60 23.57 -3.45
CA SER A 72 3.21 24.07 -3.40
C SER A 72 2.15 23.02 -3.01
N PHE A 73 2.43 21.71 -3.12
CA PHE A 73 1.48 20.71 -2.63
C PHE A 73 1.31 20.82 -1.11
N ILE A 74 2.39 21.14 -0.38
CA ILE A 74 2.36 21.45 1.05
C ILE A 74 1.46 22.65 1.28
N GLY A 75 1.70 23.75 0.56
CA GLY A 75 0.87 24.96 0.68
C GLY A 75 -0.61 24.69 0.40
N LYS A 76 -0.91 23.82 -0.56
CA LYS A 76 -2.29 23.42 -0.85
C LYS A 76 -2.95 22.62 0.28
N ILE A 77 -2.19 21.75 0.95
CA ILE A 77 -2.68 20.94 2.08
C ILE A 77 -2.84 21.79 3.34
N THR A 78 -1.89 22.68 3.63
CA THR A 78 -1.87 23.44 4.89
C THR A 78 -2.56 24.81 4.81
N GLY A 79 -2.87 25.29 3.60
CA GLY A 79 -3.33 26.66 3.36
C GLY A 79 -2.21 27.71 3.42
N GLU A 80 -0.94 27.31 3.38
CA GLU A 80 0.20 28.24 3.42
C GLU A 80 0.66 28.64 2.01
N GLU A 81 0.37 29.88 1.63
CA GLU A 81 0.68 30.43 0.31
C GLU A 81 2.16 30.83 0.15
N ASP A 82 2.82 31.21 1.24
CA ASP A 82 4.22 31.64 1.22
C ASP A 82 5.17 30.43 1.28
N PRO A 83 6.00 30.17 0.25
CA PRO A 83 6.97 29.08 0.26
C PRO A 83 7.92 29.10 1.46
N GLU A 84 8.31 30.28 1.94
CA GLU A 84 9.25 30.43 3.07
C GLU A 84 8.63 29.97 4.40
N LYS A 85 7.31 30.04 4.52
CA LYS A 85 6.57 29.62 5.73
C LYS A 85 6.21 28.14 5.73
N ARG A 86 6.56 27.39 4.69
CA ARG A 86 6.25 25.95 4.57
C ARG A 86 7.23 25.02 5.28
N LEU A 87 8.08 25.54 6.17
CA LEU A 87 9.10 24.74 6.87
C LEU A 87 8.48 23.51 7.56
N PHE A 88 7.48 23.70 8.42
CA PHE A 88 6.89 22.58 9.18
C PHE A 88 6.25 21.54 8.26
N GLY A 89 5.51 21.98 7.24
CA GLY A 89 4.95 21.05 6.25
C GLY A 89 6.02 20.32 5.44
N SER A 90 7.17 20.96 5.18
CA SER A 90 8.32 20.37 4.50
C SER A 90 8.98 19.28 5.34
N LEU A 91 9.22 19.56 6.62
CA LEU A 91 9.81 18.59 7.55
C LEU A 91 8.89 17.38 7.74
N SER A 92 7.58 17.60 7.86
CA SER A 92 6.58 16.52 7.92
C SER A 92 6.60 15.66 6.66
N ALA A 93 6.60 16.27 5.47
CA ALA A 93 6.65 15.54 4.21
C ALA A 93 7.98 14.77 4.05
N THR A 94 9.10 15.35 4.48
CA THR A 94 10.40 14.67 4.47
C THR A 94 10.40 13.46 5.40
N ALA A 95 9.92 13.60 6.64
CA ALA A 95 9.88 12.47 7.59
C ALA A 95 9.06 11.30 7.05
N ILE A 96 7.90 11.59 6.44
CA ILE A 96 7.06 10.58 5.78
C ILE A 96 7.79 9.96 4.58
N ALA A 97 8.45 10.76 3.73
CA ALA A 97 9.17 10.24 2.58
C ALA A 97 10.33 9.33 2.97
N VAL A 98 11.08 9.68 4.03
CA VAL A 98 12.14 8.83 4.61
C VAL A 98 11.55 7.53 5.13
N TYR A 99 10.48 7.60 5.94
CA TYR A 99 9.76 6.42 6.45
C TYR A 99 9.27 5.50 5.31
N ASN A 100 8.87 6.10 4.19
CA ASN A 100 8.37 5.42 3.01
C ASN A 100 9.44 5.02 1.99
N GLY A 101 10.74 5.15 2.25
CA GLY A 101 11.75 4.59 1.35
C GLY A 101 12.77 5.54 0.75
N ALA A 102 12.64 6.85 0.94
CA ALA A 102 13.61 7.80 0.39
C ALA A 102 15.01 7.54 0.95
N SER A 103 16.01 7.55 0.07
CA SER A 103 17.43 7.36 0.40
C SER A 103 18.20 8.68 0.37
N LEU A 104 17.73 9.67 -0.41
CA LEU A 104 18.31 11.00 -0.49
C LEU A 104 17.21 12.06 -0.41
N ILE A 105 17.49 13.14 0.33
CA ILE A 105 16.57 14.28 0.48
C ILE A 105 17.20 15.54 -0.13
N ARG A 106 16.49 16.18 -1.05
CA ARG A 106 16.81 17.52 -1.54
C ARG A 106 16.00 18.57 -0.76
N THR A 107 16.70 19.46 -0.07
CA THR A 107 16.08 20.46 0.83
C THR A 107 16.74 21.83 0.76
N HIS A 108 15.99 22.88 1.11
CA HIS A 108 16.50 24.23 1.34
C HIS A 108 16.95 24.43 2.81
N ASP A 109 16.30 23.74 3.74
CA ASP A 109 16.42 23.93 5.20
C ASP A 109 17.22 22.77 5.82
N VAL A 110 18.53 22.74 5.58
CA VAL A 110 19.39 21.56 5.87
C VAL A 110 19.37 21.17 7.34
N LYS A 111 19.56 22.13 8.25
CA LYS A 111 19.71 21.87 9.69
C LYS A 111 18.47 21.20 10.27
N GLU A 112 17.30 21.72 9.95
CA GLU A 112 15.99 21.25 10.40
C GLU A 112 15.67 19.91 9.74
N THR A 113 15.98 19.78 8.45
CA THR A 113 15.74 18.55 7.67
C THR A 113 16.53 17.37 8.24
N VAL A 114 17.80 17.57 8.65
CA VAL A 114 18.62 16.51 9.27
C VAL A 114 17.96 15.95 10.53
N GLN A 115 17.30 16.79 11.35
CA GLN A 115 16.60 16.31 12.53
C GLN A 115 15.39 15.44 12.16
N ALA A 116 14.59 15.89 11.19
CA ALA A 116 13.45 15.12 10.70
C ALA A 116 13.86 13.77 10.11
N VAL A 117 14.95 13.74 9.33
CA VAL A 117 15.51 12.51 8.74
C VAL A 117 15.92 11.54 9.84
N ARG A 118 16.72 11.97 10.83
CA ARG A 118 17.20 11.08 11.91
C ARG A 118 16.08 10.44 12.71
N VAL A 119 15.04 11.21 13.03
CA VAL A 119 13.87 10.69 13.75
C VAL A 119 13.13 9.68 12.88
N ALA A 120 12.90 10.01 11.61
CA ALA A 120 12.21 9.10 10.69
C ALA A 120 12.98 7.80 10.44
N GLU A 121 14.31 7.87 10.27
CA GLU A 121 15.18 6.68 10.14
C GLU A 121 15.10 5.79 11.38
N PHE A 122 15.20 6.37 12.57
CA PHE A 122 15.11 5.63 13.82
C PHE A 122 13.74 4.93 13.99
N ILE A 123 12.66 5.58 13.59
CA ILE A 123 11.29 5.03 13.69
C ILE A 123 11.02 3.98 12.61
N ARG A 124 11.51 4.19 11.38
CA ARG A 124 11.19 3.36 10.21
C ARG A 124 11.39 1.87 10.47
N LYS A 125 12.41 1.52 11.26
CA LYS A 125 13.00 0.17 11.37
C LYS A 125 13.40 -0.37 9.99
N GLU A 126 14.51 -1.09 9.94
CA GLU A 126 15.09 -1.51 8.66
C GLU A 126 14.10 -2.39 7.88
N VAL A 127 14.17 -2.33 6.54
CA VAL A 127 13.67 -3.45 5.74
C VAL A 127 14.46 -4.65 6.21
N ASP A 128 13.79 -5.66 6.73
CA ASP A 128 14.45 -6.87 7.24
C ASP A 128 15.21 -7.51 6.07
N GLN A 129 16.52 -7.27 6.02
CA GLN A 129 17.42 -7.76 5.00
C GLN A 129 18.49 -8.62 5.65
N VAL A 130 18.74 -9.79 5.08
CA VAL A 130 19.75 -10.71 5.59
C VAL A 130 20.58 -11.24 4.43
N ARG A 131 21.90 -11.24 4.58
CA ARG A 131 22.82 -11.90 3.66
C ARG A 131 23.47 -13.10 4.34
N VAL A 132 23.36 -14.28 3.73
CA VAL A 132 24.03 -15.51 4.17
C VAL A 132 24.78 -16.09 2.96
N GLY A 133 26.11 -15.96 2.97
CA GLY A 133 26.95 -16.31 1.82
C GLY A 133 26.58 -15.50 0.57
N ASP A 134 26.18 -16.19 -0.49
CA ASP A 134 25.73 -15.60 -1.76
C ASP A 134 24.23 -15.28 -1.79
N VAL A 135 23.47 -15.64 -0.75
CA VAL A 135 22.02 -15.40 -0.68
C VAL A 135 21.74 -14.09 0.02
N GLU A 136 20.99 -13.22 -0.63
CA GLU A 136 20.47 -11.96 -0.08
C GLU A 136 18.94 -12.03 -0.05
N ALA A 137 18.36 -11.90 1.14
CA ALA A 137 16.93 -12.00 1.39
C ALA A 137 16.40 -10.65 1.87
N TYR A 138 15.21 -10.28 1.38
CA TYR A 138 14.50 -9.08 1.77
C TYR A 138 13.09 -9.48 2.22
N GLN A 139 12.69 -9.05 3.41
CA GLN A 139 11.32 -9.16 3.88
C GLN A 139 10.62 -7.82 3.69
N PHE A 140 9.62 -7.82 2.82
CA PHE A 140 8.75 -6.69 2.60
C PHE A 140 7.60 -6.71 3.61
N SER A 141 7.40 -5.59 4.29
CA SER A 141 6.26 -5.41 5.21
C SER A 141 4.96 -5.12 4.45
N PHE A 142 3.83 -5.34 5.13
CA PHE A 142 2.41 -5.45 4.71
C PHE A 142 1.77 -4.39 3.77
N ASP A 143 2.53 -3.63 2.99
CA ASP A 143 2.02 -2.48 2.23
C ASP A 143 2.34 -2.54 0.72
N LEU A 144 2.57 -3.75 0.18
CA LEU A 144 2.71 -3.96 -1.27
C LEU A 144 1.36 -4.35 -1.87
N ARG A 145 0.88 -3.54 -2.81
CA ARG A 145 -0.36 -3.83 -3.54
C ARG A 145 -0.10 -4.92 -4.57
N ALA A 146 -1.17 -5.60 -5.01
CA ALA A 146 -1.08 -6.61 -6.07
C ALA A 146 -0.38 -6.09 -7.34
N GLU A 147 -0.54 -4.82 -7.70
CA GLU A 147 0.14 -4.23 -8.85
C GLU A 147 1.65 -4.11 -8.66
N ASP A 148 2.10 -3.72 -7.46
CA ASP A 148 3.52 -3.57 -7.15
C ASP A 148 4.22 -4.95 -7.19
N MET A 149 3.53 -5.98 -6.71
CA MET A 149 4.01 -7.37 -6.73
C MET A 149 4.00 -7.98 -8.13
N GLU A 150 3.03 -7.64 -8.98
CA GLU A 150 3.01 -8.08 -10.38
C GLU A 150 4.25 -7.59 -11.12
N ASP A 151 4.58 -6.31 -10.97
CA ASP A 151 5.81 -5.76 -11.52
C ASP A 151 7.05 -6.44 -10.95
N PHE A 152 7.07 -6.76 -9.65
CA PHE A 152 8.22 -7.43 -9.01
C PHE A 152 8.48 -8.79 -9.64
N PHE A 153 7.42 -9.57 -9.85
CA PHE A 153 7.51 -10.85 -10.53
C PHE A 153 8.02 -10.71 -11.97
N ILE A 154 7.57 -9.69 -12.70
CA ILE A 154 8.06 -9.43 -14.06
C ILE A 154 9.55 -9.07 -14.05
N GLU A 155 9.99 -8.23 -13.11
CA GLU A 155 11.38 -7.77 -13.02
C GLU A 155 12.36 -8.93 -12.75
N ILE A 156 11.97 -9.90 -11.91
CA ILE A 156 12.77 -11.11 -11.67
C ILE A 156 12.69 -12.15 -12.80
N GLY A 157 12.01 -11.83 -13.91
CA GLY A 157 11.90 -12.70 -15.09
C GLY A 157 10.72 -13.68 -15.09
N SER A 158 9.73 -13.51 -14.22
CA SER A 158 8.53 -14.38 -14.23
C SER A 158 7.65 -14.11 -15.45
N HIS A 159 6.98 -15.15 -15.95
CA HIS A 159 6.04 -15.02 -17.07
C HIS A 159 4.87 -14.07 -16.71
N PRO A 160 4.47 -13.13 -17.57
CA PRO A 160 3.47 -12.10 -17.24
C PRO A 160 2.13 -12.65 -16.73
N GLN A 161 1.61 -13.72 -17.35
CA GLN A 161 0.36 -14.33 -16.90
C GLN A 161 0.49 -14.99 -15.52
N GLY A 162 1.68 -15.51 -15.20
CA GLY A 162 1.99 -16.05 -13.88
C GLY A 162 2.09 -14.94 -12.84
N ALA A 163 2.82 -13.87 -13.17
CA ALA A 163 2.95 -12.67 -12.34
C ALA A 163 1.58 -12.12 -11.93
N LYS A 164 0.66 -11.94 -12.88
CA LYS A 164 -0.69 -11.45 -12.60
C LYS A 164 -1.48 -12.35 -11.64
N ARG A 165 -1.42 -13.66 -11.84
CA ARG A 165 -2.15 -14.63 -11.01
C ARG A 165 -1.59 -14.71 -9.58
N MET A 166 -0.28 -14.55 -9.43
CA MET A 166 0.38 -14.61 -8.14
C MET A 166 0.23 -13.31 -7.35
N SER A 167 0.16 -12.17 -8.03
CA SER A 167 0.16 -10.87 -7.37
C SER A 167 -1.12 -10.60 -6.56
N ASP A 168 -2.28 -11.10 -7.03
CA ASP A 168 -3.53 -11.10 -6.25
C ASP A 168 -3.44 -11.89 -4.93
N LYS A 169 -2.46 -12.78 -4.77
CA LYS A 169 -2.22 -13.53 -3.52
C LYS A 169 -1.24 -12.83 -2.58
N ALA A 170 -0.50 -11.85 -3.07
CA ALA A 170 0.57 -11.20 -2.30
C ALA A 170 0.04 -10.06 -1.41
N GLU A 171 -1.13 -9.50 -1.74
CA GLU A 171 -1.77 -8.46 -0.95
C GLU A 171 -2.63 -9.08 0.16
N MET A 172 -2.05 -9.18 1.36
CA MET A 172 -2.69 -9.69 2.58
C MET A 172 -3.42 -8.57 3.32
N ARG A 173 -4.63 -8.86 3.85
CA ARG A 173 -5.36 -7.93 4.69
C ARG A 173 -5.85 -8.60 5.96
N ILE A 174 -5.81 -7.85 7.06
CA ILE A 174 -6.41 -8.20 8.35
C ILE A 174 -7.60 -7.26 8.55
N ILE A 175 -8.82 -7.81 8.56
CA ILE A 175 -10.05 -7.05 8.67
C ILE A 175 -10.74 -7.42 9.98
N TYR A 176 -10.93 -6.44 10.85
CA TYR A 176 -11.72 -6.58 12.07
C TYR A 176 -13.11 -6.01 11.85
N MET A 177 -14.14 -6.82 12.08
CA MET A 177 -15.55 -6.43 11.98
C MET A 177 -16.24 -6.59 13.32
N ARG A 178 -17.09 -5.63 13.66
CA ARG A 178 -17.85 -5.66 14.91
C ARG A 178 -19.34 -5.87 14.68
N GLY A 179 -19.97 -6.58 15.60
CA GLY A 179 -21.42 -6.73 15.64
C GLY A 179 -22.03 -7.48 14.46
N VAL A 180 -21.34 -8.49 13.92
CA VAL A 180 -21.85 -9.34 12.84
C VAL A 180 -22.81 -10.38 13.42
N ARG A 181 -23.95 -10.65 12.77
CA ARG A 181 -24.85 -11.73 13.21
C ARG A 181 -24.10 -13.05 13.31
N ASN A 182 -24.24 -13.75 14.43
CA ASN A 182 -23.47 -14.96 14.69
C ASN A 182 -23.59 -16.03 13.57
N PRO A 183 -24.79 -16.34 13.04
CA PRO A 183 -24.89 -17.26 11.89
C PRO A 183 -24.12 -16.80 10.65
N VAL A 184 -24.12 -15.50 10.35
CA VAL A 184 -23.38 -14.93 9.22
C VAL A 184 -21.87 -14.99 9.48
N ALA A 185 -21.44 -14.68 10.71
CA ALA A 185 -20.03 -14.73 11.11
C ALA A 185 -19.46 -16.16 11.02
N LEU A 186 -20.26 -17.17 11.38
CA LEU A 186 -19.90 -18.58 11.19
C LEU A 186 -19.75 -18.95 9.71
N VAL A 187 -20.65 -18.46 8.83
CA VAL A 187 -20.53 -18.67 7.37
C VAL A 187 -19.27 -18.00 6.82
N VAL A 188 -18.97 -16.77 7.24
CA VAL A 188 -17.72 -16.08 6.87
C VAL A 188 -16.52 -16.94 7.27
N LYS A 189 -16.51 -17.48 8.50
CA LYS A 189 -15.43 -18.35 8.96
C LYS A 189 -15.27 -19.60 8.10
N GLN A 190 -16.36 -20.27 7.77
CA GLN A 190 -16.30 -21.47 6.93
C GLN A 190 -15.79 -21.16 5.52
N GLU A 191 -16.24 -20.08 4.88
CA GLU A 191 -15.77 -19.72 3.53
C GLU A 191 -14.30 -19.29 3.53
N MET A 192 -13.85 -18.58 4.56
CA MET A 192 -12.43 -18.21 4.71
C MET A 192 -11.55 -19.45 4.85
N LEU A 193 -11.90 -20.37 5.75
CA LEU A 193 -11.16 -21.63 5.91
C LEU A 193 -11.18 -22.47 4.62
N ALA A 194 -12.32 -22.57 3.95
CA ALA A 194 -12.46 -23.31 2.69
C ALA A 194 -11.66 -22.71 1.52
N SER A 195 -11.30 -21.42 1.59
CA SER A 195 -10.46 -20.75 0.60
C SER A 195 -8.99 -20.62 1.02
N GLY A 196 -8.62 -21.21 2.17
CA GLY A 196 -7.27 -21.20 2.72
C GLY A 196 -6.86 -19.87 3.37
N GLY A 197 -7.82 -19.05 3.76
CA GLY A 197 -7.60 -17.91 4.66
C GLY A 197 -8.07 -18.23 6.07
N GLU A 198 -8.07 -17.24 6.95
CA GLU A 198 -8.39 -17.42 8.36
C GLU A 198 -9.52 -16.49 8.81
N ALA A 199 -10.27 -16.95 9.80
CA ALA A 199 -11.27 -16.16 10.48
C ALA A 199 -11.39 -16.55 11.95
N ALA A 200 -11.13 -15.59 12.84
CA ALA A 200 -11.25 -15.75 14.27
C ALA A 200 -12.59 -15.19 14.77
N LEU A 201 -13.24 -15.95 15.64
CA LEU A 201 -14.51 -15.64 16.31
C LEU A 201 -14.35 -15.93 17.81
N PRO A 202 -15.11 -15.26 18.70
CA PRO A 202 -15.20 -15.60 20.11
C PRO A 202 -15.58 -17.07 20.31
N SER A 203 -15.09 -17.72 21.38
CA SER A 203 -15.49 -19.10 21.71
C SER A 203 -16.99 -19.23 21.98
N SER A 204 -17.61 -18.15 22.46
CA SER A 204 -19.06 -18.03 22.65
C SER A 204 -19.86 -18.06 21.35
N SER A 205 -19.24 -17.98 20.16
CA SER A 205 -19.94 -18.08 18.87
C SER A 205 -20.41 -19.50 18.55
N ILE A 206 -19.75 -20.52 19.13
CA ILE A 206 -20.06 -21.94 18.94
C ILE A 206 -21.28 -22.34 19.76
N VAL A 207 -21.39 -21.78 20.96
CA VAL A 207 -22.56 -21.91 21.82
C VAL A 207 -23.56 -20.86 21.34
N PHE A 208 -24.87 -21.12 21.33
CA PHE A 208 -25.87 -20.13 20.86
C PHE A 208 -26.04 -18.91 21.80
N GLY A 209 -24.98 -18.46 22.47
CA GLY A 209 -25.01 -17.45 23.53
C GLY A 209 -25.02 -16.01 23.03
N GLU A 210 -24.32 -15.69 21.94
CA GLU A 210 -24.24 -14.32 21.41
C GLU A 210 -24.97 -14.19 20.07
N GLU A 211 -25.88 -13.22 19.98
CA GLU A 211 -26.67 -12.93 18.78
C GLU A 211 -25.83 -12.21 17.70
N ARG A 212 -24.93 -11.33 18.15
CA ARG A 212 -23.95 -10.61 17.32
C ARG A 212 -22.56 -10.75 17.94
N VAL A 213 -21.56 -10.97 17.11
CA VAL A 213 -20.17 -11.22 17.49
C VAL A 213 -19.22 -10.35 16.69
N ASP A 214 -18.04 -10.11 17.25
CA ASP A 214 -16.93 -9.51 16.52
C ASP A 214 -16.13 -10.62 15.81
N LEU A 215 -15.49 -10.30 14.69
CA LEU A 215 -14.68 -11.28 13.96
C LEU A 215 -13.46 -10.63 13.31
N VAL A 216 -12.36 -11.39 13.24
CA VAL A 216 -11.15 -11.01 12.51
C VAL A 216 -11.01 -11.91 11.30
N ILE A 217 -10.90 -11.34 10.11
CA ILE A 217 -10.64 -12.02 8.84
C ILE A 217 -9.19 -11.78 8.46
N ILE A 218 -8.45 -12.83 8.10
CA ILE A 218 -7.12 -12.72 7.51
C ILE A 218 -7.14 -13.44 6.17
N GLY A 219 -6.84 -12.72 5.09
CA GLY A 219 -6.80 -13.33 3.76
C GLY A 219 -6.17 -12.42 2.73
N ASN A 220 -5.76 -13.03 1.62
CA ASN A 220 -5.31 -12.28 0.45
C ASN A 220 -6.49 -11.73 -0.36
N LEU A 221 -6.20 -10.78 -1.25
CA LEU A 221 -7.19 -10.12 -2.09
C LEU A 221 -8.06 -11.10 -2.89
N LYS A 222 -7.49 -12.19 -3.40
CA LYS A 222 -8.25 -13.25 -4.09
C LYS A 222 -9.28 -13.94 -3.17
N GLN A 223 -8.89 -14.29 -1.95
CA GLN A 223 -9.76 -14.92 -0.96
C GLN A 223 -10.90 -13.97 -0.55
N LEU A 224 -10.58 -12.70 -0.33
CA LEU A 224 -11.56 -11.68 0.07
C LEU A 224 -12.57 -11.39 -1.04
N ARG A 225 -12.14 -11.32 -2.31
CA ARG A 225 -13.07 -11.19 -3.46
C ARG A 225 -14.02 -12.38 -3.55
N ARG A 226 -13.52 -13.60 -3.36
CA ARG A 226 -14.36 -14.81 -3.31
C ARG A 226 -15.35 -14.76 -2.15
N LEU A 227 -14.94 -14.29 -0.98
CA LEU A 227 -15.83 -14.10 0.16
C LEU A 227 -16.94 -13.08 -0.17
N ILE A 228 -16.61 -11.96 -0.80
CA ILE A 228 -17.59 -10.94 -1.24
C ILE A 228 -18.64 -11.55 -2.17
N GLU A 229 -18.22 -12.31 -3.18
CA GLU A 229 -19.13 -13.01 -4.11
C GLU A 229 -20.09 -13.95 -3.37
N LYS A 230 -19.58 -14.66 -2.36
CA LYS A 230 -20.39 -15.57 -1.52
C LYS A 230 -21.37 -14.82 -0.63
N MET A 231 -20.95 -13.72 -0.03
CA MET A 231 -21.84 -12.86 0.76
C MET A 231 -22.93 -12.25 -0.13
N ASP A 232 -22.62 -11.86 -1.36
CA ASP A 232 -23.60 -11.37 -2.33
C ASP A 232 -24.64 -12.44 -2.69
N LEU A 233 -24.21 -13.65 -3.00
CA LEU A 233 -25.11 -14.78 -3.28
C LEU A 233 -26.01 -15.05 -2.08
N ASN A 234 -25.44 -15.14 -0.87
CA ASN A 234 -26.21 -15.39 0.35
C ASN A 234 -27.16 -14.24 0.69
N SER A 235 -26.84 -12.99 0.33
CA SER A 235 -27.74 -11.86 0.52
C SER A 235 -29.03 -11.98 -0.31
N LYS A 236 -28.97 -12.71 -1.44
CA LYS A 236 -30.12 -12.91 -2.35
C LYS A 236 -31.01 -14.08 -1.93
N ILE A 237 -30.43 -15.11 -1.31
CA ILE A 237 -31.13 -16.37 -0.98
C ILE A 237 -31.27 -16.65 0.52
N GLY A 238 -30.68 -15.81 1.38
CA GLY A 238 -30.51 -16.05 2.82
C GLY A 238 -31.74 -15.82 3.70
N GLY A 239 -32.92 -15.62 3.11
CA GLY A 239 -34.18 -15.44 3.84
C GLY A 239 -34.09 -14.33 4.89
N SER A 240 -34.26 -14.70 6.17
CA SER A 240 -34.21 -13.75 7.29
C SER A 240 -32.83 -13.14 7.54
N LEU A 241 -31.76 -13.74 7.03
CA LEU A 241 -30.38 -13.25 7.18
C LEU A 241 -29.88 -12.48 5.94
N SER A 242 -30.71 -12.34 4.89
CA SER A 242 -30.33 -11.68 3.64
C SER A 242 -29.74 -10.28 3.85
N LYS A 243 -30.33 -9.50 4.77
CA LYS A 243 -29.84 -8.15 5.10
C LYS A 243 -28.44 -8.20 5.72
N ASP A 244 -28.21 -9.09 6.69
CA ASP A 244 -26.94 -9.17 7.41
C ASP A 244 -25.79 -9.66 6.50
N PHE A 245 -26.07 -10.57 5.54
CA PHE A 245 -25.12 -10.93 4.49
C PHE A 245 -24.77 -9.72 3.59
N GLY A 246 -25.77 -8.90 3.25
CA GLY A 246 -25.57 -7.67 2.50
C GLY A 246 -24.67 -6.66 3.21
N GLU A 247 -24.88 -6.47 4.52
CA GLU A 247 -24.04 -5.58 5.35
C GLU A 247 -22.57 -6.02 5.36
N VAL A 248 -22.30 -7.32 5.53
CA VAL A 248 -20.94 -7.86 5.48
C VAL A 248 -20.33 -7.72 4.07
N ARG A 249 -21.10 -8.02 3.01
CA ARG A 249 -20.66 -7.82 1.61
C ARG A 249 -20.25 -6.37 1.37
N ASP A 250 -21.05 -5.41 1.80
CA ASP A 250 -20.82 -3.99 1.54
C ASP A 250 -19.61 -3.48 2.33
N ALA A 251 -19.47 -3.90 3.60
CA ALA A 251 -18.30 -3.60 4.40
C ALA A 251 -17.01 -4.15 3.76
N LEU A 252 -17.02 -5.41 3.32
CA LEU A 252 -15.89 -6.01 2.62
C LEU A 252 -15.60 -5.30 1.30
N SER A 253 -16.61 -5.00 0.49
CA SER A 253 -16.44 -4.34 -0.81
C SER A 253 -15.83 -2.95 -0.68
N ASN A 254 -16.22 -2.18 0.35
CA ASN A 254 -15.65 -0.86 0.62
C ASN A 254 -14.19 -0.91 1.08
N LEU A 255 -13.80 -1.98 1.78
CA LEU A 255 -12.43 -2.15 2.22
C LEU A 255 -11.54 -2.73 1.11
N VAL A 256 -12.05 -3.67 0.33
CA VAL A 256 -11.30 -4.49 -0.64
C VAL A 256 -11.28 -3.89 -2.06
N GLY A 257 -12.23 -3.01 -2.37
CA GLY A 257 -12.38 -2.33 -3.66
C GLY A 257 -11.26 -1.39 -4.04
#